data_AF-A0A0K2RHM0-F1
#
_entry.id   AF-A0A0K2RHM0-F1
#
_cell.length_a   1.000
_cell.length_b   1.000
_cell.length_c   1.000
_cell.angle_alpha   90.00
_cell.angle_beta   90.00
_cell.angle_gamma   90.00
#
_symmetry.space_group_name_H-M   'P 1'
#
loop_
_entity.id
_entity.type
_entity.pdbx_description
1 polymer ?
#
loop_
_entity_poly.entity_id
_entity_poly.type
_entity_poly.pdbx_seq_one_letter_code
_entity_poly.pdbx_strand_id
1 'polypeptide(L)'
;MVATDEQLAAGQCSAKVVDAATGEYLPDPACTPGATDPAVTQENLDSTICMSGYTATVRPPASNTDKVKAESLREYGQTAAKTTEYDHLISLELGGTNSVSNLWPEPNKASATGTTNPKDAVENTLHKAICTHKVTLSAAQNAIAHNWVTAVKDLGL
;
A
#
# COMPACT_ATOMS: atom_id res chain seq x y z
N MET A 1 12.17 3.89 9.62
CA MET A 1 12.86 4.34 8.38
C MET A 1 12.35 3.50 7.22
N VAL A 2 12.47 3.96 5.98
CA VAL A 2 12.16 3.10 4.83
C VAL A 2 13.28 2.07 4.70
N ALA A 3 12.92 0.79 4.61
CA ALA A 3 13.88 -0.30 4.37
C ALA A 3 14.04 -0.51 2.86
N THR A 4 15.27 -0.47 2.36
CA THR A 4 15.60 -0.82 0.97
C THR A 4 15.96 -2.29 0.92
N ASP A 5 14.94 -3.12 0.79
CA ASP A 5 15.05 -4.59 0.70
C ASP A 5 15.04 -5.13 -0.74
N GLU A 6 14.72 -4.25 -1.70
CA GLU A 6 14.80 -4.53 -3.13
C GLU A 6 15.90 -3.67 -3.79
N GLN A 7 16.51 -4.20 -4.84
CA GLN A 7 17.45 -3.48 -5.71
C GLN A 7 16.87 -3.42 -7.12
N LEU A 8 16.16 -2.34 -7.41
CA LEU A 8 15.45 -2.16 -8.67
C LEU A 8 16.23 -1.22 -9.60
N ALA A 9 16.18 -1.50 -10.90
CA ALA A 9 16.76 -0.64 -11.92
C ALA A 9 15.73 0.35 -12.47
N ALA A 10 16.20 1.47 -13.02
CA ALA A 10 15.33 2.44 -13.68
C ALA A 10 14.56 1.79 -14.84
N GLY A 11 13.24 1.98 -14.88
CA GLY A 11 12.35 1.39 -15.88
C GLY A 11 12.14 -0.12 -15.76
N GLN A 12 12.58 -0.75 -14.67
CA GLN A 12 12.35 -2.18 -14.42
C GLN A 12 10.89 -2.48 -14.10
N CYS A 13 10.19 -1.57 -13.44
CA CYS A 13 8.85 -1.79 -12.90
C CYS A 13 7.80 -1.13 -13.78
N SER A 14 6.59 -1.68 -13.78
CA SER A 14 5.47 -1.12 -14.53
C SER A 14 4.16 -1.13 -13.72
N ALA A 15 3.54 0.03 -13.56
CA ALA A 15 2.20 0.10 -13.00
C ALA A 15 1.17 -0.32 -14.05
N LYS A 16 0.28 -1.24 -13.68
CA LYS A 16 -0.83 -1.67 -14.52
C LYS A 16 -2.01 -0.73 -14.33
N VAL A 17 -2.50 -0.16 -15.43
CA VAL A 17 -3.73 0.63 -15.43
C VAL A 17 -4.94 -0.31 -15.48
N VAL A 18 -5.82 -0.22 -14.48
CA VAL A 18 -7.12 -0.89 -14.49
C VAL A 18 -8.18 0.09 -14.99
N ASP A 19 -8.27 1.26 -14.34
CA ASP A 19 -9.09 2.40 -14.77
C ASP A 19 -8.49 3.73 -14.26
N ALA A 20 -7.88 4.49 -15.17
CA ALA A 20 -7.26 5.77 -14.86
C ALA A 20 -8.25 6.88 -14.45
N ALA A 21 -9.52 6.77 -14.86
CA ALA A 21 -10.55 7.76 -14.55
C ALA A 21 -10.98 7.65 -13.08
N THR A 22 -11.05 6.43 -12.56
CA THR A 22 -11.36 6.17 -11.16
C THR A 22 -10.11 6.13 -10.28
N GLY A 23 -8.90 6.06 -10.86
CA GLY A 23 -7.64 6.01 -10.10
C GLY A 23 -7.23 4.59 -9.74
N GLU A 24 -7.70 3.59 -10.48
CA GLU A 24 -7.40 2.19 -10.26
C GLU A 24 -6.14 1.79 -11.02
N TYR A 25 -5.04 1.69 -10.27
CA TYR A 25 -3.74 1.24 -10.75
C TYR A 25 -3.23 0.13 -9.83
N LEU A 26 -2.55 -0.87 -10.39
CA LEU A 26 -1.85 -1.90 -9.60
C LEU A 26 -0.34 -1.72 -9.75
N PRO A 27 0.45 -1.90 -8.68
CA PRO A 27 1.90 -1.93 -8.79
C PRO A 27 2.37 -3.14 -9.59
N ASP A 28 3.64 -3.14 -9.94
CA ASP A 28 4.28 -4.32 -10.50
C ASP A 28 4.48 -5.36 -9.40
N PRO A 29 3.86 -6.55 -9.46
CA PRO A 29 3.96 -7.54 -8.39
C PRO A 29 5.39 -8.10 -8.21
N ALA A 30 6.27 -7.92 -9.20
CA ALA A 30 7.68 -8.31 -9.06
C ALA A 30 8.52 -7.25 -8.34
N CYS A 31 8.09 -5.98 -8.33
CA CYS A 31 8.80 -4.88 -7.67
C CYS A 31 8.21 -4.50 -6.32
N THR A 32 6.89 -4.61 -6.19
CA THR A 32 6.15 -4.30 -4.96
C THR A 32 5.20 -5.46 -4.67
N PRO A 33 5.73 -6.62 -4.21
CA PRO A 33 4.91 -7.80 -3.91
C PRO A 33 3.96 -7.64 -2.72
N GLY A 34 4.19 -6.63 -1.86
CA GLY A 34 3.38 -6.39 -0.67
C GLY A 34 3.99 -7.02 0.58
N ALA A 35 5.13 -6.50 1.05
CA ALA A 35 5.75 -7.00 2.28
C ALA A 35 4.96 -6.63 3.55
N THR A 36 4.88 -7.59 4.48
CA THR A 36 4.16 -7.50 5.76
C THR A 36 5.10 -7.34 6.95
N ASP A 37 4.70 -6.57 7.96
CA ASP A 37 5.46 -6.39 9.20
C ASP A 37 5.36 -7.64 10.08
N PRO A 38 6.46 -8.37 10.35
CA PRO A 38 6.44 -9.57 11.18
C PRO A 38 6.05 -9.30 12.64
N ALA A 39 6.04 -8.03 13.08
CA ALA A 39 5.54 -7.65 14.40
C ALA A 39 4.00 -7.62 14.48
N VAL A 40 3.29 -7.64 13.35
CA VAL A 40 1.82 -7.70 13.29
C VAL A 40 1.40 -9.12 12.96
N THR A 41 0.74 -9.79 13.91
CA THR A 41 0.27 -11.17 13.74
C THR A 41 -1.23 -11.26 14.01
N GLN A 42 -1.82 -12.38 13.59
CA GLN A 42 -3.24 -12.65 13.81
C GLN A 42 -3.60 -12.67 15.30
N GLU A 43 -2.66 -13.06 16.15
CA GLU A 43 -2.82 -13.25 17.60
C GLU A 43 -2.68 -11.94 18.38
N ASN A 44 -2.07 -10.89 17.79
CA ASN A 44 -1.74 -9.67 18.51
C ASN A 44 -2.47 -8.41 18.02
N LEU A 45 -3.51 -8.58 17.17
CA LEU A 45 -4.25 -7.50 16.52
C LEU A 45 -4.70 -6.39 17.49
N ASP A 46 -5.22 -6.76 18.67
CA ASP A 46 -5.71 -5.82 19.68
C ASP A 46 -4.61 -4.97 20.34
N SER A 47 -3.35 -5.41 20.20
CA SER A 47 -2.16 -4.69 20.65
C SER A 47 -1.37 -4.06 19.50
N THR A 48 -1.83 -4.23 18.25
CA THR A 48 -1.22 -3.68 17.04
C THR A 48 -2.26 -2.91 16.23
N ILE A 49 -2.61 -3.39 15.04
CA ILE A 49 -3.39 -2.64 14.04
C ILE A 49 -4.81 -2.29 14.49
N CYS A 50 -5.40 -3.01 15.45
CA CYS A 50 -6.72 -2.70 15.99
C CYS A 50 -6.71 -1.73 17.18
N MET A 51 -5.53 -1.26 17.59
CA MET A 51 -5.38 -0.21 18.58
C MET A 51 -5.35 1.18 17.94
N SER A 52 -6.12 2.11 18.52
CA SER A 52 -6.14 3.50 18.07
C SER A 52 -4.74 4.12 18.06
N GLY A 53 -4.34 4.68 16.92
CA GLY A 53 -3.06 5.38 16.75
C GLY A 53 -1.85 4.49 16.46
N TYR A 54 -2.03 3.17 16.30
CA TYR A 54 -0.92 2.25 16.02
C TYR A 54 -0.06 2.69 14.82
N THR A 55 -0.67 3.05 13.69
CA THR A 55 0.07 3.46 12.48
C THR A 55 0.93 4.70 12.70
N ALA A 56 0.55 5.62 13.59
CA ALA A 56 1.37 6.79 13.94
C ALA A 56 2.67 6.40 14.65
N THR A 57 2.72 5.23 15.29
CA THR A 57 3.92 4.73 15.98
C THR A 57 4.92 4.07 15.04
N VAL A 58 4.46 3.52 13.90
CA VAL A 58 5.30 2.79 12.94
C VAL A 58 5.55 3.56 11.64
N ARG A 59 4.79 4.63 11.36
CA ARG A 59 4.95 5.43 10.14
C ARG A 59 6.31 6.15 10.12
N PRO A 60 7.08 6.05 9.01
CA PRO A 60 8.34 6.75 8.89
C PRO A 60 8.10 8.26 8.70
N PRO A 61 9.04 9.11 9.10
CA PRO A 61 8.97 10.54 8.79
C PRO A 61 8.92 10.77 7.27
N ALA A 62 8.12 11.75 6.84
CA ALA A 62 7.94 12.08 5.41
C ALA A 62 9.27 12.38 4.69
N SER A 63 10.23 12.99 5.37
CA SER A 63 11.56 13.28 4.82
C SER A 63 12.36 12.03 4.42
N ASN A 64 12.03 10.87 5.00
CA ASN A 64 12.60 9.58 4.64
C ASN A 64 11.95 9.04 3.36
N THR A 65 10.62 9.12 3.28
CA THR A 65 9.85 8.64 2.13
C THR A 65 10.07 9.46 0.86
N ASP A 66 10.27 10.78 0.96
CA ASP A 66 10.45 11.65 -0.22
C ASP A 66 11.66 11.27 -1.08
N LYS A 67 12.77 10.88 -0.44
CA LYS A 67 13.99 10.44 -1.15
C LYS A 67 13.76 9.13 -1.89
N VAL A 68 13.13 8.17 -1.23
CA VAL A 68 12.88 6.85 -1.81
C VAL A 68 11.82 6.92 -2.89
N LYS A 69 10.79 7.76 -2.72
CA LYS A 69 9.78 8.07 -3.75
C LYS A 69 10.41 8.53 -5.06
N ALA A 70 11.41 9.42 -4.99
CA ALA A 70 12.08 9.93 -6.18
C ALA A 70 12.81 8.82 -6.95
N GLU A 71 13.43 7.87 -6.25
CA GLU A 71 14.03 6.70 -6.90
C GLU A 71 12.96 5.76 -7.44
N SER A 72 11.91 5.49 -6.68
CA SER A 72 10.83 4.60 -7.10
C SER A 72 10.09 5.10 -8.34
N LEU A 73 9.93 6.42 -8.50
CA LEU A 73 9.43 7.01 -9.75
C LEU A 73 10.33 6.69 -10.95
N ARG A 74 11.66 6.63 -10.78
CA ARG A 74 12.60 6.22 -11.83
C ARG A 74 12.51 4.73 -12.12
N GLU A 75 12.39 3.89 -11.08
CA GLU A 75 12.22 2.43 -11.20
C GLU A 75 10.96 2.08 -11.98
N TYR A 76 9.85 2.78 -11.71
CA TYR A 76 8.56 2.63 -12.40
C TYR A 76 8.45 3.38 -13.73
N GLY A 77 9.46 4.16 -14.11
CA GLY A 77 9.41 5.01 -15.31
C GLY A 77 8.26 6.05 -15.28
N GLN A 78 7.79 6.42 -14.10
CA GLN A 78 6.67 7.34 -13.91
C GLN A 78 7.14 8.79 -13.82
N THR A 79 6.35 9.69 -14.40
CA THR A 79 6.58 11.13 -14.22
C THR A 79 6.01 11.58 -12.88
N ALA A 80 6.80 12.32 -12.11
CA ALA A 80 6.35 12.88 -10.85
C ALA A 80 5.14 13.80 -11.03
N ALA A 81 4.03 13.50 -10.34
CA ALA A 81 2.90 14.39 -10.19
C ALA A 81 2.71 14.75 -8.71
N LYS A 82 2.18 15.95 -8.44
CA LYS A 82 1.85 16.38 -7.05
C LYS A 82 0.79 15.49 -6.39
N THR A 83 0.01 14.80 -7.22
CA THR A 83 -1.08 13.91 -6.81
C THR A 83 -0.63 12.46 -6.62
N THR A 84 0.56 12.08 -7.14
CA THR A 84 1.13 10.76 -6.92
C THR A 84 1.50 10.62 -5.46
N GLU A 85 1.08 9.54 -4.81
CA GLU A 85 1.50 9.21 -3.44
C GLU A 85 2.67 8.22 -3.46
N TYR A 86 3.42 8.17 -2.38
CA TYR A 86 4.34 7.05 -2.15
C TYR A 86 3.71 6.20 -1.08
N ASP A 87 3.00 5.19 -1.53
CA ASP A 87 1.97 4.55 -0.74
C ASP A 87 2.22 3.06 -0.59
N HIS A 88 1.63 2.51 0.46
CA HIS A 88 1.77 1.12 0.85
C HIS A 88 0.81 0.25 0.03
N LEU A 89 1.30 -0.79 -0.65
CA LEU A 89 0.41 -1.77 -1.30
C LEU A 89 -0.46 -2.49 -0.26
N ILE A 90 0.17 -2.98 0.81
CA ILE A 90 -0.52 -3.40 2.04
C ILE A 90 -0.40 -2.24 3.03
N SER A 91 -1.51 -1.57 3.34
CA SER A 91 -1.55 -0.50 4.33
C SER A 91 -0.87 -0.85 5.65
N LEU A 92 -0.32 0.14 6.35
CA LEU A 92 0.11 -0.04 7.75
C LEU A 92 -1.05 -0.47 8.66
N GLU A 93 -2.29 -0.11 8.31
CA GLU A 93 -3.50 -0.58 9.01
C GLU A 93 -3.80 -2.06 8.76
N LEU A 94 -3.19 -2.66 7.74
CA LEU A 94 -3.30 -4.09 7.42
C LEU A 94 -1.99 -4.84 7.74
N GLY A 95 -1.09 -4.23 8.51
CA GLY A 95 0.18 -4.82 8.90
C GLY A 95 1.22 -4.87 7.78
N GLY A 96 1.20 -3.94 6.83
CA GLY A 96 2.27 -3.79 5.85
C GLY A 96 3.55 -3.17 6.42
N THR A 97 4.68 -3.34 5.73
CA THR A 97 5.97 -2.74 6.13
C THR A 97 6.20 -1.37 5.50
N ASN A 98 7.20 -0.66 6.01
CA ASN A 98 7.80 0.50 5.34
C ASN A 98 8.96 0.11 4.42
N SER A 99 8.84 -0.98 3.67
CA SER A 99 9.87 -1.45 2.76
C SER A 99 9.61 -1.02 1.31
N VAL A 100 10.66 -0.98 0.48
CA VAL A 100 10.52 -0.79 -0.98
C VAL A 100 9.63 -1.89 -1.60
N SER A 101 9.75 -3.12 -1.13
CA SER A 101 8.86 -4.24 -1.53
C SER A 101 7.37 -4.06 -1.18
N ASN A 102 6.99 -3.04 -0.39
CA ASN A 102 5.60 -2.70 -0.07
C ASN A 102 5.23 -1.26 -0.44
N LEU A 103 6.18 -0.42 -0.85
CA LEU A 103 5.95 0.98 -1.18
C LEU A 103 6.07 1.19 -2.68
N TRP A 104 5.16 1.95 -3.28
CA TRP A 104 5.18 2.23 -4.71
C TRP A 104 4.67 3.64 -5.02
N PRO A 105 5.05 4.22 -6.19
CA PRO A 105 4.54 5.51 -6.61
C PRO A 105 3.13 5.29 -7.17
N GLU A 106 2.14 5.51 -6.32
CA GLU A 106 0.75 5.27 -6.64
C GLU A 106 0.14 6.47 -7.37
N PRO A 107 -0.28 6.31 -8.64
CA PRO A 107 -0.97 7.37 -9.35
C PRO A 107 -2.38 7.53 -8.78
N ASN A 108 -2.83 8.79 -8.71
CA ASN A 108 -4.20 9.12 -8.35
C ASN A 108 -5.09 9.15 -9.61
N LYS A 109 -6.41 9.34 -9.44
CA LYS A 109 -7.32 9.62 -10.55
C LYS A 109 -6.81 10.78 -11.40
N ALA A 110 -6.99 10.70 -12.72
CA ALA A 110 -6.51 11.73 -13.65
C ALA A 110 -7.01 13.15 -13.34
N SER A 111 -8.16 13.28 -12.68
CA SER A 111 -8.77 14.56 -12.27
C SER A 111 -8.41 15.03 -10.86
N ALA A 112 -7.51 14.33 -10.16
CA ALA A 112 -7.16 14.65 -8.79
C ALA A 112 -6.56 16.07 -8.65
N THR A 113 -7.00 16.80 -7.63
CA THR A 113 -6.40 18.08 -7.22
C THR A 113 -5.67 17.98 -5.89
N GLY A 114 -5.65 16.79 -5.28
CA GLY A 114 -5.02 16.47 -4.00
C GLY A 114 -4.56 15.01 -4.01
N THR A 115 -4.23 14.49 -2.83
CA THR A 115 -3.62 13.15 -2.73
C THR A 115 -4.60 12.05 -2.30
N THR A 116 -5.83 12.36 -1.87
CA THR A 116 -6.82 11.33 -1.49
C THR A 116 -6.99 10.25 -2.56
N ASN A 117 -6.75 8.99 -2.20
CA ASN A 117 -6.73 7.88 -3.12
C ASN A 117 -7.99 6.99 -2.95
N PRO A 118 -8.59 6.48 -4.05
CA PRO A 118 -9.66 5.47 -3.98
C PRO A 118 -9.36 4.26 -3.09
N LYS A 119 -8.10 3.79 -3.05
CA LYS A 119 -7.67 2.63 -2.28
C LYS A 119 -7.86 2.82 -0.78
N ASP A 120 -7.80 4.05 -0.25
CA ASP A 120 -8.05 4.36 1.16
C ASP A 120 -9.37 3.73 1.67
N ALA A 121 -10.42 3.76 0.86
CA ALA A 121 -11.72 3.19 1.23
C ALA A 121 -11.69 1.64 1.32
N VAL A 122 -10.90 1.00 0.46
CA VAL A 122 -10.66 -0.45 0.50
C VAL A 122 -9.88 -0.80 1.76
N GLU A 123 -8.80 -0.09 2.05
CA GLU A 123 -7.97 -0.31 3.24
C GLU A 123 -8.79 -0.20 4.53
N ASN A 124 -9.58 0.87 4.67
CA ASN A 124 -10.47 1.07 5.81
C ASN A 124 -11.51 -0.06 5.95
N THR A 125 -12.05 -0.56 4.82
CA THR A 125 -13.02 -1.67 4.82
C THR A 125 -12.37 -2.96 5.29
N LEU A 126 -11.17 -3.27 4.78
CA LEU A 126 -10.41 -4.45 5.18
C LEU A 126 -9.96 -4.37 6.64
N HIS A 127 -9.48 -3.22 7.10
CA HIS A 127 -9.08 -2.99 8.49
C HIS A 127 -10.24 -3.27 9.44
N LYS A 128 -11.41 -2.69 9.15
CA LYS A 128 -12.63 -2.96 9.91
C LYS A 128 -13.00 -4.44 9.90
N ALA A 129 -12.88 -5.11 8.76
CA ALA A 129 -13.19 -6.54 8.66
C ALA A 129 -12.22 -7.41 9.49
N ILE A 130 -10.92 -7.06 9.52
CA ILE A 130 -9.92 -7.71 10.37
C ILE A 130 -10.22 -7.49 11.85
N CYS A 131 -10.43 -6.24 12.27
CA CYS A 131 -10.66 -5.88 13.67
C CYS A 131 -12.04 -6.29 14.20
N THR A 132 -12.96 -6.70 13.32
CA THR A 132 -14.22 -7.35 13.69
C THR A 132 -14.19 -8.87 13.47
N HIS A 133 -13.01 -9.43 13.17
CA HIS A 133 -12.75 -10.85 12.92
C HIS A 133 -13.61 -11.48 11.82
N LYS A 134 -14.11 -10.68 10.87
CA LYS A 134 -14.85 -11.18 9.70
C LYS A 134 -13.94 -11.87 8.69
N VAL A 135 -12.68 -11.42 8.60
CA VAL A 135 -11.63 -12.00 7.77
C VAL A 135 -10.35 -12.12 8.58
N THR A 136 -9.47 -13.04 8.20
CA THR A 136 -8.14 -13.14 8.82
C THR A 136 -7.22 -12.06 8.26
N LEU A 137 -6.19 -11.70 9.04
CA LEU A 137 -5.13 -10.77 8.64
C LEU A 137 -4.51 -11.21 7.30
N SER A 138 -4.10 -12.48 7.21
CA SER A 138 -3.47 -13.02 6.02
C SER A 138 -4.40 -13.02 4.79
N ALA A 139 -5.70 -13.29 4.97
CA ALA A 139 -6.64 -13.24 3.85
C ALA A 139 -6.77 -11.82 3.28
N ALA A 140 -6.86 -10.81 4.14
CA ALA A 140 -6.91 -9.40 3.73
C ALA A 140 -5.62 -8.95 3.05
N GLN A 141 -4.46 -9.29 3.62
CA GLN A 141 -3.14 -8.99 3.06
C GLN A 141 -2.96 -9.61 1.66
N ASN A 142 -3.31 -10.89 1.50
CA ASN A 142 -3.22 -11.57 0.20
C ASN A 142 -4.17 -10.94 -0.83
N ALA A 143 -5.39 -10.60 -0.44
CA ALA A 143 -6.37 -10.01 -1.35
C ALA A 143 -5.93 -8.63 -1.85
N ILE A 144 -5.51 -7.74 -0.94
CA ILE A 144 -5.10 -6.37 -1.31
C ILE A 144 -3.80 -6.36 -2.13
N ALA A 145 -2.82 -7.18 -1.77
CA ALA A 145 -1.56 -7.29 -2.50
C ALA A 145 -1.75 -7.87 -3.91
N HIS A 146 -2.69 -8.79 -4.09
CA HIS A 146 -2.99 -9.36 -5.41
C HIS A 146 -3.72 -8.35 -6.31
N ASN A 147 -4.81 -7.76 -5.81
CA ASN A 147 -5.62 -6.81 -6.55
C ASN A 147 -6.52 -6.02 -5.59
N TRP A 148 -6.05 -4.87 -5.11
CA TRP A 148 -6.82 -4.04 -4.19
C TRP A 148 -8.18 -3.58 -4.75
N VAL A 149 -8.32 -3.47 -6.08
CA VAL A 149 -9.59 -3.08 -6.73
C VAL A 149 -10.69 -4.12 -6.48
N THR A 150 -10.33 -5.40 -6.39
CA THR A 150 -11.29 -6.50 -6.16
C THR A 150 -11.25 -7.07 -4.75
N ALA A 151 -10.29 -6.70 -3.91
CA ALA A 151 -10.05 -7.30 -2.61
C ALA A 151 -11.29 -7.40 -1.70
N VAL A 152 -12.08 -6.34 -1.60
CA VAL A 152 -13.33 -6.33 -0.80
C VAL A 152 -14.31 -7.38 -1.34
N LYS A 153 -14.52 -7.40 -2.66
CA LYS A 153 -15.42 -8.34 -3.33
C LYS A 153 -14.92 -9.78 -3.20
N ASP A 154 -13.62 -10.01 -3.37
CA ASP A 154 -12.99 -11.33 -3.32
C ASP A 154 -13.10 -11.97 -1.92
N LEU A 155 -13.20 -11.14 -0.89
CA LEU A 155 -13.45 -11.55 0.50
C LEU A 155 -14.93 -11.60 0.88
N GLY A 156 -15.84 -11.23 -0.03
CA GLY A 156 -17.29 -11.23 0.23
C GLY A 156 -17.75 -10.18 1.24
N LEU A 157 -17.09 -9.02 1.28
CA LEU A 157 -17.38 -7.91 2.19
C LEU A 157 -18.30 -6.84 1.60
#